data_AF-A0A2A2LIC2-F1
#
_entry.id   AF-A0A2A2LIC2-F1
#
_cell.length_a   1.000
_cell.length_b   1.000
_cell.length_c   1.000
_cell.angle_alpha   90.00
_cell.angle_beta   90.00
_cell.angle_gamma   90.00
#
_symmetry.space_group_name_H-M   'P 1'
#
loop_
_entity.id
_entity.type
_entity.pdbx_description
1 polymer ?
#
loop_
_entity_poly.entity_id
_entity_poly.type
_entity_poly.pdbx_seq_one_letter_code
_entity_poly.pdbx_strand_id
1 'polypeptide(L)'
;MADNHLGFVMVGDGAHLERQDSNSSLSNAIPASMAMSGPSTSRRTQPHIRNNDCITTVNPILLTQRWTVVNFAHLIKLSPPGQCLRSTVFKDTDFPEACWQLCLYPGGKREENTNHVSLFLKMSSTSPHKEVLVKAEYKFFFLDDNDQPKFSNVNIGDFHAKPPKGGHSWGLRNIPKAKVQNCIRSDNSLVISCSIELMPDSSKWTCKKMPRPNQILNDSVSIPRVHVDAEMTMFKSGEGADMRIQVIGVNDTLKIFNVHKYKLMAHSEVFRAMLSHGDMITEAREGLLTISDFSENIVQIMLEFIYAGAVQSNITLEIASEVIQIADKYDLPALKELCEQQLINKMTVDNVLECAELADSHNAEHLLENCLITCAQNRQRVIGMQGWVQLKERNPKLTNKILEQMVMLGFDTTSPPIKKSRPAQVPLVDIID
;
A
#
# COMPACT_ATOMS: atom_id res chain seq x y z
N MET A 1 44.75 -38.59 17.98
CA MET A 1 46.11 -38.40 17.43
C MET A 1 45.93 -37.44 16.27
N ALA A 2 46.18 -36.15 16.53
CA ALA A 2 47.41 -35.44 16.14
C ALA A 2 47.31 -35.03 14.65
N ASP A 3 47.09 -33.77 14.26
CA ASP A 3 47.51 -32.48 14.83
C ASP A 3 49.04 -32.30 14.87
N ASN A 4 49.58 -31.53 13.90
CA ASN A 4 50.68 -30.57 14.09
C ASN A 4 51.18 -29.90 12.78
N HIS A 5 51.30 -28.56 12.88
CA HIS A 5 52.40 -27.64 12.49
C HIS A 5 53.19 -27.82 11.17
N LEU A 6 53.36 -26.78 10.32
CA LEU A 6 54.03 -25.45 10.47
C LEU A 6 55.57 -25.46 10.45
N GLY A 7 56.17 -24.75 9.48
CA GLY A 7 57.32 -23.86 9.74
C GLY A 7 58.63 -24.05 8.93
N PHE A 8 59.38 -22.94 8.80
CA PHE A 8 60.79 -22.77 8.39
C PHE A 8 61.16 -22.86 6.88
N VAL A 9 62.19 -22.15 6.35
CA VAL A 9 63.22 -21.21 6.91
C VAL A 9 63.68 -20.17 5.85
N MET A 10 64.01 -18.92 6.28
CA MET A 10 65.11 -17.94 5.95
C MET A 10 65.84 -17.93 4.56
N VAL A 11 66.65 -16.95 4.09
CA VAL A 11 67.65 -16.02 4.71
C VAL A 11 67.92 -14.75 3.84
N GLY A 12 68.21 -13.60 4.49
CA GLY A 12 69.18 -12.55 4.08
C GLY A 12 68.75 -11.45 3.09
N ASP A 13 69.47 -10.32 2.87
CA ASP A 13 70.49 -9.52 3.64
C ASP A 13 70.51 -8.08 3.03
N GLY A 14 70.93 -6.97 3.65
CA GLY A 14 72.29 -6.49 4.07
C GLY A 14 72.92 -5.53 3.00
N ALA A 15 73.46 -4.32 3.25
CA ALA A 15 73.60 -3.47 4.45
C ALA A 15 74.02 -1.98 4.12
N HIS A 16 73.69 -1.04 5.04
CA HIS A 16 74.40 0.20 5.52
C HIS A 16 75.09 1.30 4.65
N LEU A 17 74.79 2.59 4.97
CA LEU A 17 75.67 3.73 5.43
C LEU A 17 74.92 5.08 5.26
N GLU A 18 74.59 5.86 6.32
CA GLU A 18 75.34 7.00 6.95
C GLU A 18 75.59 8.25 6.07
N ARG A 19 75.61 9.52 6.54
CA ARG A 19 74.91 10.25 7.64
C ARG A 19 75.17 11.79 7.47
N GLN A 20 74.16 12.61 7.77
CA GLN A 20 74.19 14.05 8.19
C GLN A 20 74.84 15.20 7.36
N ASP A 21 73.97 16.18 7.07
CA ASP A 21 74.04 17.63 7.37
C ASP A 21 75.15 18.56 6.80
N SER A 22 74.72 19.56 6.01
CA SER A 22 75.23 20.94 6.11
C SER A 22 74.26 21.97 5.50
N ASN A 23 74.23 23.18 6.10
CA ASN A 23 73.34 24.30 5.72
C ASN A 23 73.75 25.00 4.42
N SER A 24 72.78 25.51 3.66
CA SER A 24 72.80 26.90 3.18
C SER A 24 71.40 27.37 2.74
N SER A 25 71.18 28.69 2.83
CA SER A 25 69.89 29.35 2.65
C SER A 25 69.82 30.16 1.34
N LEU A 26 68.65 30.24 0.70
CA LEU A 26 67.92 31.51 0.45
C LEU A 26 66.74 31.39 -0.57
N SER A 27 65.64 32.08 -0.20
CA SER A 27 64.66 32.78 -1.05
C SER A 27 63.85 32.07 -2.17
N ASN A 28 62.56 31.91 -1.85
CA ASN A 28 61.39 32.46 -2.56
C ASN A 28 60.84 31.90 -3.91
N ALA A 29 59.50 31.82 -3.88
CA ALA A 29 58.52 32.01 -4.95
C ALA A 29 58.19 30.84 -5.92
N ILE A 30 56.90 30.48 -5.88
CA ILE A 30 56.18 29.68 -6.89
C ILE A 30 55.60 30.65 -7.92
N PRO A 31 55.64 30.34 -9.23
CA PRO A 31 54.35 30.23 -9.94
C PRO A 31 54.24 29.07 -10.94
N ALA A 32 52.99 28.65 -11.10
CA ALA A 32 52.39 27.67 -12.02
C ALA A 32 53.01 27.47 -13.42
N SER A 33 53.08 26.21 -13.85
CA SER A 33 52.36 25.73 -15.04
C SER A 33 52.31 24.19 -15.06
N MET A 34 51.11 23.60 -15.24
CA MET A 34 50.97 22.17 -15.52
C MET A 34 50.61 21.96 -16.99
N ALA A 35 51.38 21.11 -17.66
CA ALA A 35 51.22 20.83 -19.09
C ALA A 35 50.05 19.88 -19.36
N MET A 36 49.39 20.10 -20.50
CA MET A 36 48.28 19.27 -21.00
C MET A 36 48.78 17.92 -21.53
N SER A 37 48.08 16.84 -21.19
CA SER A 37 48.22 15.54 -21.86
C SER A 37 46.83 15.04 -22.31
N GLY A 38 46.65 14.92 -23.63
CA GLY A 38 45.41 14.41 -24.24
C GLY A 38 45.43 12.88 -24.39
N PRO A 39 44.29 12.18 -24.18
CA PRO A 39 44.24 10.73 -24.36
C PRO A 39 43.94 10.30 -25.80
N SER A 40 44.62 9.23 -26.23
CA SER A 40 44.49 8.59 -27.55
C SER A 40 43.15 7.86 -27.73
N THR A 41 42.58 7.90 -28.94
CA THR A 41 41.36 7.17 -29.29
C THR A 41 41.64 5.95 -30.17
N SER A 42 41.36 4.75 -29.67
CA SER A 42 41.24 3.53 -30.47
C SER A 42 39.94 2.82 -30.09
N ARG A 43 38.94 2.82 -30.99
CA ARG A 43 37.67 2.11 -30.80
C ARG A 43 37.70 0.76 -31.51
N ARG A 44 37.83 -0.32 -30.73
CA ARG A 44 37.34 -1.65 -31.15
C ARG A 44 35.83 -1.72 -30.89
N THR A 45 35.04 -1.89 -31.94
CA THR A 45 33.62 -2.23 -31.84
C THR A 45 33.46 -3.73 -31.52
N GLN A 46 33.05 -4.06 -30.30
CA GLN A 46 32.63 -5.41 -29.96
C GLN A 46 31.22 -5.69 -30.52
N PRO A 47 30.90 -6.95 -30.89
CA PRO A 47 29.56 -7.32 -31.32
C PRO A 47 28.58 -7.22 -30.14
N HIS A 48 27.47 -6.50 -30.33
CA HIS A 48 26.40 -6.41 -29.33
C HIS A 48 25.65 -7.73 -29.20
N ILE A 49 26.03 -8.55 -28.22
CA ILE A 49 25.22 -9.68 -27.76
C ILE A 49 23.92 -9.11 -27.19
N ARG A 50 22.80 -9.33 -27.88
CA ARG A 50 21.47 -8.95 -27.40
C ARG A 50 20.89 -10.07 -26.56
N ASN A 51 21.12 -10.04 -25.24
CA ASN A 51 20.36 -10.88 -24.32
C ASN A 51 18.87 -10.51 -24.41
N ASN A 52 18.00 -11.54 -24.42
CA ASN A 52 16.55 -11.39 -24.52
C ASN A 52 15.89 -11.78 -23.19
N ASP A 53 16.38 -11.16 -22.12
CA ASP A 53 16.03 -11.51 -20.75
C ASP A 53 14.61 -11.03 -20.40
N CYS A 54 13.91 -11.79 -19.56
CA CYS A 54 12.54 -11.51 -19.15
C CYS A 54 12.31 -11.89 -17.68
N ILE A 55 11.31 -11.26 -17.05
CA ILE A 55 10.99 -11.40 -15.63
C ILE A 55 9.49 -11.54 -15.45
N THR A 56 9.10 -12.44 -14.55
CA THR A 56 7.74 -12.58 -14.05
C THR A 56 7.78 -12.32 -12.56
N THR A 57 7.25 -11.19 -12.10
CA THR A 57 7.10 -10.92 -10.67
C THR A 57 5.87 -11.66 -10.16
N VAL A 58 6.02 -12.45 -9.09
CA VAL A 58 4.91 -13.17 -8.46
C VAL A 58 4.97 -12.93 -6.96
N ASN A 59 3.95 -12.27 -6.42
CA ASN A 59 3.85 -11.91 -5.01
C ASN A 59 2.82 -12.84 -4.34
N PRO A 60 3.17 -13.57 -3.26
CA PRO A 60 2.21 -14.34 -2.48
C PRO A 60 1.33 -13.42 -1.64
N ILE A 61 0.11 -13.87 -1.38
CA ILE A 61 -0.80 -13.28 -0.39
C ILE A 61 -0.50 -13.91 0.97
N LEU A 62 -0.28 -13.07 1.99
CA LEU A 62 0.13 -13.47 3.33
C LEU A 62 -0.93 -13.02 4.36
N LEU A 63 -1.69 -13.97 4.88
CA LEU A 63 -2.70 -13.75 5.91
C LEU A 63 -2.20 -14.25 7.27
N THR A 64 -2.57 -13.59 8.36
CA THR A 64 -2.39 -14.14 9.72
C THR A 64 -3.59 -13.83 10.61
N GLN A 65 -4.09 -14.85 11.31
CA GLN A 65 -5.15 -14.76 12.32
C GLN A 65 -4.62 -15.24 13.67
N ARG A 66 -4.67 -14.35 14.67
CA ARG A 66 -4.48 -14.70 16.09
C ARG A 66 -5.85 -14.97 16.74
N TRP A 67 -5.98 -16.05 17.50
CA TRP A 67 -7.20 -16.43 18.19
C TRP A 67 -6.88 -16.94 19.61
N THR A 68 -7.37 -16.23 20.62
CA THR A 68 -7.25 -16.62 22.03
C THR A 68 -8.51 -17.36 22.47
N VAL A 69 -8.33 -18.54 23.07
CA VAL A 69 -9.40 -19.28 23.77
C VAL A 69 -9.10 -19.20 25.27
N VAL A 70 -9.86 -18.37 25.99
CA VAL A 70 -9.76 -18.22 27.44
C VAL A 70 -10.27 -19.48 28.17
N ASN A 71 -9.77 -19.74 29.39
CA ASN A 71 -10.14 -20.89 30.22
C ASN A 71 -9.95 -22.27 29.55
N PHE A 72 -9.05 -22.35 28.56
CA PHE A 72 -8.78 -23.57 27.79
C PHE A 72 -8.28 -24.74 28.66
N ALA A 73 -7.62 -24.46 29.79
CA ALA A 73 -7.20 -25.47 30.76
C ALA A 73 -8.35 -26.33 31.32
N HIS A 74 -9.56 -25.77 31.41
CA HIS A 74 -10.77 -26.51 31.78
C HIS A 74 -11.37 -27.19 30.54
N LEU A 75 -11.43 -26.47 29.43
CA LEU A 75 -12.03 -26.94 28.18
C LEU A 75 -11.38 -28.23 27.65
N ILE A 76 -10.05 -28.32 27.61
CA ILE A 76 -9.34 -29.52 27.13
C ILE A 76 -9.58 -30.78 27.98
N LYS A 77 -9.95 -30.60 29.25
CA LYS A 77 -10.27 -31.69 30.18
C LYS A 77 -11.72 -32.17 30.04
N LEU A 78 -12.65 -31.24 29.82
CA LEU A 78 -14.10 -31.49 29.91
C LEU A 78 -14.81 -31.63 28.55
N SER A 79 -14.22 -31.13 27.46
CA SER A 79 -14.85 -31.22 26.13
C SER A 79 -14.98 -32.66 25.63
N PRO A 80 -16.20 -33.13 25.30
CA PRO A 80 -16.39 -34.39 24.61
C PRO A 80 -15.89 -34.33 23.16
N PRO A 81 -15.64 -35.49 22.52
CA PRO A 81 -15.35 -35.55 21.10
C PRO A 81 -16.44 -34.90 20.24
N GLY A 82 -16.04 -34.32 19.12
CA GLY A 82 -16.93 -33.64 18.17
C GLY A 82 -17.31 -32.21 18.55
N GLN A 83 -17.14 -31.78 19.80
CA GLN A 83 -17.38 -30.38 20.19
C GLN A 83 -16.41 -29.44 19.45
N CYS A 84 -16.95 -28.48 18.71
CA CYS A 84 -16.21 -27.60 17.80
C CYS A 84 -16.32 -26.14 18.23
N LEU A 85 -15.19 -25.52 18.58
CA LEU A 85 -15.05 -24.07 18.63
C LEU A 85 -14.63 -23.53 17.26
N ARG A 86 -15.04 -22.31 16.95
CA ARG A 86 -14.70 -21.61 15.69
C ARG A 86 -14.16 -20.22 15.97
N SER A 87 -13.16 -19.81 15.21
CA SER A 87 -12.76 -18.39 15.17
C SER A 87 -13.81 -17.53 14.44
N THR A 88 -13.62 -16.22 14.50
CA THR A 88 -14.14 -15.30 13.47
C THR A 88 -13.72 -15.76 12.08
N VAL A 89 -14.49 -15.40 11.07
CA VAL A 89 -14.12 -15.56 9.67
C VAL A 89 -13.17 -14.43 9.29
N PHE A 90 -12.10 -14.75 8.57
CA PHE A 90 -11.11 -13.79 8.07
C PHE A 90 -10.83 -14.05 6.59
N LYS A 91 -10.39 -13.03 5.86
CA LYS A 91 -10.13 -13.08 4.42
C LYS A 91 -9.17 -11.96 4.03
N ASP A 92 -8.65 -12.06 2.82
CA ASP A 92 -7.80 -11.03 2.24
C ASP A 92 -8.63 -9.94 1.54
N THR A 93 -8.08 -8.72 1.40
CA THR A 93 -8.70 -7.65 0.61
C THR A 93 -8.57 -7.91 -0.89
N ASP A 94 -7.45 -8.47 -1.31
CA ASP A 94 -7.08 -8.66 -2.71
C ASP A 94 -7.57 -10.02 -3.24
N PHE A 95 -7.96 -10.91 -2.32
CA PHE A 95 -8.59 -12.19 -2.60
C PHE A 95 -9.86 -12.43 -1.74
N PRO A 96 -10.91 -11.59 -1.90
CA PRO A 96 -12.09 -11.59 -1.04
C PRO A 96 -13.05 -12.77 -1.28
N GLU A 97 -12.73 -13.65 -2.23
CA GLU A 97 -13.53 -14.83 -2.58
C GLU A 97 -13.27 -16.05 -1.69
N ALA A 98 -12.10 -16.15 -1.05
CA ALA A 98 -11.81 -17.18 -0.06
C ALA A 98 -11.93 -16.65 1.38
N CYS A 99 -12.97 -17.10 2.08
CA CYS A 99 -13.15 -16.88 3.51
C CYS A 99 -12.57 -18.05 4.32
N TRP A 100 -11.76 -17.72 5.32
CA TRP A 100 -11.04 -18.65 6.18
C TRP A 100 -11.60 -18.66 7.60
N GLN A 101 -11.59 -19.84 8.25
CA GLN A 101 -12.03 -19.99 9.63
C GLN A 101 -11.29 -21.13 10.33
N LEU A 102 -10.78 -20.90 11.53
CA LEU A 102 -10.22 -21.96 12.38
C LEU A 102 -11.33 -22.75 13.07
N CYS A 103 -11.16 -24.07 13.11
CA CYS A 103 -12.09 -25.02 13.74
C CYS A 103 -11.30 -25.89 14.74
N LEU A 104 -11.44 -25.61 16.03
CA LEU A 104 -10.75 -26.30 17.12
C LEU A 104 -11.69 -27.31 17.80
N TYR A 105 -11.17 -28.50 18.07
CA TYR A 105 -11.87 -29.59 18.74
C TYR A 105 -11.03 -30.01 19.97
N PRO A 106 -11.29 -29.45 21.16
CA PRO A 106 -10.49 -29.72 22.36
C PRO A 106 -10.60 -31.17 22.84
N GLY A 107 -11.75 -31.82 22.60
CA GLY A 107 -12.00 -33.24 22.84
C GLY A 107 -11.64 -34.18 21.68
N GLY A 108 -11.07 -33.64 20.59
CA GLY A 108 -10.86 -34.35 19.32
C GLY A 108 -12.10 -34.30 18.40
N LYS A 109 -11.90 -34.41 17.09
CA LYS A 109 -12.99 -34.26 16.10
C LYS A 109 -13.98 -35.43 16.04
N ARG A 110 -13.56 -36.62 16.48
CA ARG A 110 -14.32 -37.88 16.50
C ARG A 110 -13.91 -38.69 17.74
N GLU A 111 -14.67 -39.73 18.08
CA GLU A 111 -14.38 -40.63 19.21
C GLU A 111 -12.98 -41.27 19.12
N GLU A 112 -12.55 -41.65 17.92
CA GLU A 112 -11.19 -42.13 17.61
C GLU A 112 -10.08 -41.11 17.96
N ASN A 113 -10.43 -39.83 18.20
CA ASN A 113 -9.52 -38.74 18.52
C ASN A 113 -9.62 -38.26 19.98
N THR A 114 -10.36 -38.94 20.86
CA THR A 114 -10.59 -38.60 22.30
C THR A 114 -9.36 -38.10 23.08
N ASN A 115 -8.19 -38.72 22.86
CA ASN A 115 -6.93 -38.39 23.54
C ASN A 115 -6.13 -37.25 22.88
N HIS A 116 -6.68 -36.63 21.83
CA HIS A 116 -6.05 -35.61 21.03
C HIS A 116 -6.92 -34.35 20.93
N VAL A 117 -6.27 -33.22 20.65
CA VAL A 117 -6.92 -32.02 20.14
C VAL A 117 -6.85 -32.07 18.61
N SER A 118 -7.91 -31.65 17.94
CA SER A 118 -7.88 -31.45 16.49
C SER A 118 -8.02 -29.97 16.14
N LEU A 119 -7.25 -29.47 15.18
CA LEU A 119 -7.30 -28.10 14.69
C LEU A 119 -7.31 -28.10 13.16
N PHE A 120 -8.34 -27.50 12.57
CA PHE A 120 -8.48 -27.39 11.12
C PHE A 120 -8.64 -25.93 10.68
N LEU A 121 -8.01 -25.60 9.57
CA LEU A 121 -8.30 -24.42 8.78
C LEU A 121 -9.38 -24.82 7.77
N LYS A 122 -10.51 -24.11 7.77
CA LYS A 122 -11.60 -24.26 6.80
C LYS A 122 -11.57 -23.08 5.84
N MET A 123 -11.70 -23.35 4.55
CA MET A 123 -11.93 -22.36 3.51
C MET A 123 -13.36 -22.49 2.99
N SER A 124 -14.04 -21.37 2.70
CA SER A 124 -15.36 -21.33 2.06
C SER A 124 -15.42 -20.16 1.06
N SER A 125 -16.11 -20.36 -0.05
CA SER A 125 -16.39 -19.29 -1.02
C SER A 125 -17.33 -18.24 -0.42
N THR A 126 -17.12 -16.97 -0.71
CA THR A 126 -18.14 -15.91 -0.46
C THR A 126 -19.27 -15.94 -1.49
N SER A 127 -19.01 -16.50 -2.69
CA SER A 127 -20.03 -16.66 -3.72
C SER A 127 -20.80 -17.98 -3.54
N PRO A 128 -22.15 -17.97 -3.55
CA PRO A 128 -22.95 -19.19 -3.59
C PRO A 128 -22.96 -19.87 -4.97
N HIS A 129 -22.25 -19.32 -5.97
CA HIS A 129 -22.30 -19.79 -7.37
C HIS A 129 -20.91 -20.04 -7.99
N LYS A 130 -19.84 -19.42 -7.49
CA LYS A 130 -18.47 -19.62 -7.98
C LYS A 130 -17.75 -20.71 -7.19
N GLU A 131 -17.24 -21.70 -7.91
CA GLU A 131 -16.28 -22.68 -7.39
C GLU A 131 -14.92 -21.99 -7.13
N VAL A 132 -14.36 -22.18 -5.94
CA VAL A 132 -13.08 -21.58 -5.55
C VAL A 132 -12.08 -22.69 -5.23
N LEU A 133 -10.95 -22.68 -5.93
CA LEU A 133 -9.81 -23.57 -5.72
C LEU A 133 -8.61 -22.74 -5.28
N VAL A 134 -8.00 -23.10 -4.15
CA VAL A 134 -6.84 -22.39 -3.61
C VAL A 134 -5.83 -23.40 -3.10
N LYS A 135 -4.60 -23.37 -3.64
CA LYS A 135 -3.47 -24.05 -3.01
C LYS A 135 -2.79 -23.08 -2.06
N ALA A 136 -2.72 -23.45 -0.79
CA ALA A 136 -2.13 -22.61 0.25
C ALA A 136 -1.23 -23.43 1.17
N GLU A 137 -0.07 -22.86 1.52
CA GLU A 137 0.64 -23.26 2.72
C GLU A 137 -0.05 -22.62 3.94
N TYR A 138 -0.26 -23.40 4.99
CA TYR A 138 -0.78 -22.91 6.26
C TYR A 138 0.09 -23.38 7.41
N LYS A 139 0.32 -22.45 8.34
CA LYS A 139 1.15 -22.62 9.52
C LYS A 139 0.27 -22.45 10.75
N PHE A 140 0.37 -23.37 11.72
CA PHE A 140 -0.28 -23.25 13.03
C PHE A 140 0.78 -23.11 14.11
N PHE A 141 0.57 -22.17 15.03
CA PHE A 141 1.40 -21.96 16.20
C PHE A 141 0.54 -21.92 17.47
N PHE A 142 1.03 -22.52 18.56
CA PHE A 142 0.52 -22.23 19.90
C PHE A 142 1.55 -21.39 20.64
N LEU A 143 1.12 -20.22 21.10
CA LEU A 143 2.00 -19.17 21.61
C LEU A 143 1.99 -19.11 23.13
N ASP A 144 3.16 -18.96 23.73
CA ASP A 144 3.34 -18.83 25.17
C ASP A 144 3.13 -17.39 25.67
N ASP A 145 3.42 -17.16 26.96
CA ASP A 145 3.25 -15.88 27.62
C ASP A 145 4.06 -14.72 26.99
N ASN A 146 5.15 -15.02 26.26
CA ASN A 146 5.99 -14.07 25.53
C ASN A 146 5.71 -14.05 24.01
N ASP A 147 4.55 -14.60 23.62
CA ASP A 147 4.15 -14.81 22.23
C ASP A 147 5.13 -15.65 21.38
N GLN A 148 5.96 -16.49 22.03
CA GLN A 148 6.86 -17.42 21.34
C GLN A 148 6.17 -18.76 21.06
N PRO A 149 6.47 -19.44 19.93
CA PRO A 149 5.80 -20.67 19.55
C PRO A 149 6.32 -21.89 20.35
N LYS A 150 5.52 -22.38 21.30
CA LYS A 150 5.74 -23.68 21.98
C LYS A 150 5.32 -24.88 21.12
N PHE A 151 4.40 -24.66 20.20
CA PHE A 151 4.03 -25.61 19.15
C PHE A 151 4.08 -24.89 17.81
N SER A 152 4.60 -25.56 16.79
CA SER A 152 4.49 -25.15 15.40
C SER A 152 4.17 -26.35 14.51
N ASN A 153 3.49 -26.09 13.41
CA ASN A 153 3.32 -27.00 12.29
C ASN A 153 3.16 -26.21 10.99
N VAL A 154 3.68 -26.74 9.89
CA VAL A 154 3.50 -26.24 8.53
C VAL A 154 2.92 -27.38 7.69
N ASN A 155 1.98 -27.06 6.80
CA ASN A 155 1.37 -28.00 5.85
C ASN A 155 0.92 -27.25 4.60
N ILE A 156 0.82 -27.94 3.48
CA ILE A 156 0.21 -27.42 2.25
C ILE A 156 -1.14 -28.12 2.05
N GLY A 157 -2.17 -27.37 1.66
CA GLY A 157 -3.51 -27.89 1.40
C GLY A 157 -4.09 -27.35 0.10
N ASP A 158 -4.72 -28.24 -0.66
CA ASP A 158 -5.56 -27.87 -1.81
C ASP A 158 -6.99 -27.63 -1.28
N PHE A 159 -7.30 -26.37 -1.01
CA PHE A 159 -8.59 -25.90 -0.51
C PHE A 159 -9.59 -25.72 -1.64
N HIS A 160 -10.86 -25.94 -1.30
CA HIS A 160 -11.90 -26.11 -2.30
C HIS A 160 -13.27 -25.74 -1.73
N ALA A 161 -14.11 -25.06 -2.50
CA ALA A 161 -15.51 -24.85 -2.15
C ALA A 161 -16.40 -25.00 -3.39
N LYS A 162 -17.29 -26.00 -3.37
CA LYS A 162 -18.33 -26.20 -4.39
C LYS A 162 -19.69 -25.69 -3.90
N PRO A 163 -20.39 -24.87 -4.69
CA PRO A 163 -21.84 -24.73 -4.58
C PRO A 163 -22.58 -26.07 -4.69
N PRO A 164 -23.73 -26.28 -4.01
CA PRO A 164 -24.29 -25.49 -2.91
C PRO A 164 -23.79 -25.97 -1.53
N LYS A 165 -22.91 -26.98 -1.46
CA LYS A 165 -22.48 -27.62 -0.22
C LYS A 165 -20.97 -27.62 -0.04
N GLY A 166 -20.53 -26.77 0.90
CA GLY A 166 -19.41 -27.10 1.77
C GLY A 166 -18.05 -26.58 1.32
N GLY A 167 -17.49 -25.71 2.16
CA GLY A 167 -16.07 -25.39 2.12
C GLY A 167 -15.21 -26.50 2.74
N HIS A 168 -14.09 -26.83 2.08
CA HIS A 168 -13.13 -27.85 2.49
C HIS A 168 -12.31 -27.41 3.72
N SER A 169 -11.73 -28.37 4.46
CA SER A 169 -10.90 -28.07 5.64
C SER A 169 -9.70 -29.00 5.75
N TRP A 170 -8.52 -28.41 5.87
CA TRP A 170 -7.24 -29.11 6.12
C TRP A 170 -6.75 -28.84 7.53
N GLY A 171 -5.90 -29.71 8.07
CA GLY A 171 -5.28 -29.50 9.37
C GLY A 171 -4.99 -30.78 10.15
N LEU A 172 -4.71 -30.59 11.44
CA LEU A 172 -4.19 -31.61 12.33
C LEU A 172 -5.32 -32.30 13.08
N ARG A 173 -5.47 -33.61 12.86
CA ARG A 173 -6.47 -34.42 13.58
C ARG A 173 -6.00 -34.85 14.97
N ASN A 174 -4.72 -35.20 15.11
CA ASN A 174 -4.17 -35.90 16.25
C ASN A 174 -3.03 -35.10 16.92
N ILE A 175 -3.31 -33.93 17.50
CA ILE A 175 -2.34 -33.23 18.35
C ILE A 175 -2.46 -33.80 19.77
N PRO A 176 -1.44 -34.44 20.37
CA PRO A 176 -1.61 -35.08 21.68
C PRO A 176 -2.02 -34.08 22.76
N LYS A 177 -3.04 -34.40 23.57
CA LYS A 177 -3.56 -33.48 24.61
C LYS A 177 -2.46 -32.97 25.54
N ALA A 178 -1.53 -33.84 25.96
CA ALA A 178 -0.38 -33.48 26.78
C ALA A 178 0.53 -32.40 26.13
N LYS A 179 0.72 -32.45 24.80
CA LYS A 179 1.51 -31.44 24.08
C LYS A 179 0.79 -30.09 24.07
N VAL A 180 -0.53 -30.09 23.91
CA VAL A 180 -1.35 -28.85 23.94
C VAL A 180 -1.43 -28.28 25.35
N GLN A 181 -1.52 -29.13 26.39
CA GLN A 181 -1.49 -28.69 27.80
C GLN A 181 -0.22 -27.90 28.14
N ASN A 182 0.95 -28.33 27.64
CA ASN A 182 2.21 -27.60 27.83
C ASN A 182 2.25 -26.24 27.09
N CYS A 183 1.35 -26.02 26.13
CA CYS A 183 1.21 -24.77 25.37
C CYS A 183 0.17 -23.81 25.96
N ILE A 184 -0.52 -24.18 27.04
CA ILE A 184 -1.45 -23.31 27.75
C ILE A 184 -0.63 -22.23 28.48
N ARG A 185 -1.11 -20.99 28.45
CA ARG A 185 -0.52 -19.81 29.08
C ARG A 185 -0.83 -19.76 30.58
N SER A 186 -0.09 -18.92 31.30
CA SER A 186 -0.25 -18.70 32.74
C SER A 186 -1.67 -18.29 33.17
N ASP A 187 -2.41 -17.62 32.28
CA ASP A 187 -3.80 -17.18 32.45
C ASP A 187 -4.85 -18.26 32.14
N ASN A 188 -4.44 -19.53 31.95
CA ASN A 188 -5.26 -20.66 31.48
C ASN A 188 -5.78 -20.54 30.05
N SER A 189 -5.34 -19.57 29.24
CA SER A 189 -5.72 -19.46 27.83
C SER A 189 -4.86 -20.32 26.90
N LEU A 190 -5.40 -20.63 25.72
CA LEU A 190 -4.61 -21.10 24.58
C LEU A 190 -4.65 -20.03 23.49
N VAL A 191 -3.48 -19.54 23.09
CA VAL A 191 -3.33 -18.61 21.96
C VAL A 191 -2.91 -19.38 20.73
N ILE A 192 -3.75 -19.37 19.71
CA ILE A 192 -3.51 -19.98 18.40
C ILE A 192 -3.20 -18.87 17.40
N SER A 193 -2.03 -18.92 16.76
CA SER A 193 -1.77 -18.13 15.56
C SER A 193 -1.82 -19.03 14.34
N CYS A 194 -2.50 -18.59 13.30
CA CYS A 194 -2.49 -19.24 12.00
C CYS A 194 -2.01 -18.26 10.94
N SER A 195 -0.96 -18.61 10.21
CA SER A 195 -0.51 -17.89 9.02
C SER A 195 -0.84 -18.69 7.77
N ILE A 196 -1.26 -18.02 6.71
CA ILE A 196 -1.60 -18.63 5.42
C ILE A 196 -0.82 -17.89 4.34
N GLU A 197 -0.18 -18.65 3.47
CA GLU A 197 0.56 -18.18 2.31
C GLU A 197 -0.05 -18.84 1.07
N LEU A 198 -0.62 -18.03 0.18
CA LEU A 198 -1.31 -18.50 -1.01
C LEU A 198 -0.92 -17.68 -2.23
N MET A 199 -0.93 -18.33 -3.39
CA MET A 199 -0.60 -17.69 -4.66
C MET A 199 -1.91 -17.27 -5.34
N PRO A 200 -2.12 -15.97 -5.63
CA PRO A 200 -3.28 -15.54 -6.41
C PRO A 200 -3.21 -16.09 -7.85
N ASP A 201 -4.37 -16.21 -8.49
CA ASP A 201 -4.56 -16.83 -9.81
C ASP A 201 -3.45 -16.48 -10.81
N SER A 202 -2.83 -17.52 -11.39
CA SER A 202 -1.72 -17.41 -12.33
C SER A 202 -2.09 -16.74 -13.64
N SER A 203 -3.39 -16.61 -13.95
CA SER A 203 -3.89 -15.78 -15.05
C SER A 203 -3.43 -14.31 -14.97
N LYS A 204 -3.07 -13.82 -13.76
CA LYS A 204 -2.58 -12.45 -13.53
C LYS A 204 -1.06 -12.28 -13.69
N TRP A 205 -0.29 -13.36 -13.85
CA TRP A 205 1.17 -13.29 -13.85
C TRP A 205 1.71 -12.89 -15.22
N THR A 206 2.12 -11.62 -15.36
CA THR A 206 2.64 -11.09 -16.62
C THR A 206 4.16 -11.20 -16.70
N CYS A 207 4.66 -12.01 -17.65
CA CYS A 207 6.07 -11.98 -18.02
C CYS A 207 6.37 -10.72 -18.83
N LYS A 208 7.30 -9.90 -18.36
CA LYS A 208 7.74 -8.66 -19.01
C LYS A 208 9.19 -8.80 -19.44
N LYS A 209 9.61 -8.11 -20.50
CA LYS A 209 11.04 -8.02 -20.83
C LYS A 209 11.76 -7.37 -19.65
N MET A 210 12.92 -7.90 -19.28
CA MET A 210 13.78 -7.27 -18.28
C MET A 210 14.12 -5.87 -18.78
N PRO A 211 13.89 -4.80 -17.98
CA PRO A 211 14.54 -3.53 -18.23
C PRO A 211 16.04 -3.78 -18.34
N ARG A 212 16.70 -3.18 -19.34
CA ARG A 212 18.15 -3.33 -19.47
C ARG A 212 18.80 -2.86 -18.16
N PRO A 213 19.87 -3.54 -17.69
CA PRO A 213 20.58 -3.11 -16.50
C PRO A 213 21.33 -1.80 -16.80
N ASN A 214 20.62 -0.67 -16.64
CA ASN A 214 21.26 0.49 -16.03
C ASN A 214 21.74 0.00 -14.65
N GLN A 215 23.00 0.27 -14.32
CA GLN A 215 23.62 -0.22 -13.09
C GLN A 215 22.76 0.17 -11.89
N ILE A 216 22.14 -0.83 -11.25
CA ILE A 216 21.33 -0.64 -10.06
C ILE A 216 22.30 -0.36 -8.91
N LEU A 217 22.53 0.93 -8.66
CA LEU A 217 22.70 1.42 -7.30
C LEU A 217 21.49 0.92 -6.52
N ASN A 218 21.74 0.09 -5.49
CA ASN A 218 20.71 -0.60 -4.70
C ASN A 218 19.55 0.34 -4.28
N ASP A 219 18.37 -0.24 -4.02
CA ASP A 219 17.17 0.45 -3.46
C ASP A 219 17.36 1.07 -2.05
N SER A 220 18.60 1.25 -1.60
CA SER A 220 19.00 2.11 -0.49
C SER A 220 19.48 3.50 -0.94
N VAL A 221 19.50 3.79 -2.25
CA VAL A 221 20.08 5.03 -2.77
C VAL A 221 19.01 6.11 -2.98
N SER A 222 19.03 7.06 -2.05
CA SER A 222 18.12 8.19 -1.92
C SER A 222 18.17 9.24 -3.04
N ILE A 223 18.83 8.98 -4.19
CA ILE A 223 19.09 10.01 -5.23
C ILE A 223 17.84 10.81 -5.65
N PRO A 224 16.67 10.22 -5.95
CA PRO A 224 15.48 11.00 -6.28
C PRO A 224 15.02 11.88 -5.13
N ARG A 225 15.10 11.39 -3.89
CA ARG A 225 14.77 12.16 -2.67
C ARG A 225 15.77 13.28 -2.44
N VAL A 226 17.08 13.00 -2.48
CA VAL A 226 18.14 14.01 -2.28
C VAL A 226 18.06 15.13 -3.32
N HIS A 227 17.74 14.81 -4.58
CA HIS A 227 17.53 15.85 -5.60
C HIS A 227 16.30 16.71 -5.30
N VAL A 228 15.16 16.09 -4.98
CA VAL A 228 13.92 16.79 -4.59
C VAL A 228 14.10 17.60 -3.29
N ASP A 229 14.82 17.06 -2.31
CA ASP A 229 15.11 17.71 -1.02
C ASP A 229 16.04 18.92 -1.22
N ALA A 230 17.00 18.84 -2.16
CA ALA A 230 17.84 19.98 -2.54
C ALA A 230 17.02 21.08 -3.23
N GLU A 231 16.14 20.73 -4.17
CA GLU A 231 15.23 21.67 -4.85
C GLU A 231 14.26 22.33 -3.86
N MET A 232 13.68 21.56 -2.94
CA MET A 232 12.86 22.05 -1.85
C MET A 232 13.65 22.92 -0.86
N THR A 233 14.95 22.65 -0.67
CA THR A 233 15.84 23.51 0.13
C THR A 233 16.05 24.86 -0.55
N MET A 234 16.27 24.88 -1.87
CA MET A 234 16.38 26.14 -2.65
C MET A 234 15.09 26.97 -2.61
N PHE A 235 13.91 26.32 -2.65
CA PHE A 235 12.63 27.01 -2.44
C PHE A 235 12.53 27.61 -1.02
N LYS A 236 12.84 26.82 0.02
CA LYS A 236 12.71 27.23 1.42
C LYS A 236 13.74 28.28 1.85
N SER A 237 14.94 28.28 1.28
CA SER A 237 15.96 29.31 1.52
C SER A 237 15.74 30.58 0.69
N GLY A 238 15.15 30.45 -0.50
CA GLY A 238 15.07 31.53 -1.49
C GLY A 238 16.42 31.85 -2.14
N GLU A 239 17.44 31.01 -1.97
CA GLU A 239 18.76 31.22 -2.56
C GLU A 239 18.69 31.20 -4.10
N GLY A 240 19.27 32.21 -4.74
CA GLY A 240 19.23 32.36 -6.20
C GLY A 240 17.86 32.71 -6.81
N ALA A 241 16.84 33.02 -5.98
CA ALA A 241 15.52 33.42 -6.46
C ALA A 241 15.58 34.72 -7.29
N ASP A 242 14.94 34.71 -8.46
CA ASP A 242 14.89 35.80 -9.44
C ASP A 242 13.47 36.38 -9.60
N MET A 243 12.51 35.90 -8.80
CA MET A 243 11.13 36.36 -8.75
C MET A 243 10.53 36.22 -7.35
N ARG A 244 9.51 37.03 -7.07
CA ARG A 244 8.71 37.00 -5.85
C ARG A 244 7.24 36.80 -6.19
N ILE A 245 6.58 35.93 -5.42
CA ILE A 245 5.11 35.81 -5.42
C ILE A 245 4.60 36.41 -4.11
N GLN A 246 3.76 37.43 -4.26
CA GLN A 246 3.11 38.14 -3.17
C GLN A 246 1.69 37.61 -3.01
N VAL A 247 1.32 37.21 -1.80
CA VAL A 247 -0.03 36.76 -1.43
C VAL A 247 -0.60 37.73 -0.41
N ILE A 248 -1.81 38.22 -0.66
CA ILE A 248 -2.53 39.13 0.23
C ILE A 248 -3.51 38.29 1.05
N GLY A 249 -3.20 38.09 2.33
CA GLY A 249 -4.06 37.33 3.24
C GLY A 249 -5.29 38.10 3.71
N VAL A 250 -6.23 37.38 4.32
CA VAL A 250 -7.56 37.86 4.77
C VAL A 250 -7.52 39.06 5.74
N ASN A 251 -6.37 39.33 6.38
CA ASN A 251 -6.17 40.42 7.34
C ASN A 251 -5.16 41.48 6.83
N ASP A 252 -5.07 41.70 5.52
CA ASP A 252 -4.00 42.48 4.85
C ASP A 252 -2.56 41.99 5.16
N THR A 253 -2.44 40.77 5.70
CA THR A 253 -1.18 40.14 6.03
C THR A 253 -0.46 39.72 4.75
N LEU A 254 0.68 40.37 4.51
CA LEU A 254 1.50 40.17 3.31
C LEU A 254 2.41 38.95 3.45
N LYS A 255 2.18 37.90 2.67
CA LYS A 255 3.15 36.81 2.50
C LYS A 255 3.93 37.01 1.20
N ILE A 256 5.24 36.80 1.25
CA ILE A 256 6.11 36.78 0.07
C ILE A 256 6.81 35.42 -0.01
N PHE A 257 6.75 34.80 -1.18
CA PHE A 257 7.53 33.62 -1.54
C PHE A 257 8.63 34.04 -2.52
N ASN A 258 9.88 33.71 -2.22
CA ASN A 258 11.00 33.86 -3.15
C ASN A 258 11.04 32.60 -4.04
N VAL A 259 11.00 32.78 -5.36
CA VAL A 259 10.83 31.69 -6.33
C VAL A 259 11.75 31.86 -7.55
N HIS A 260 11.94 30.78 -8.28
CA HIS A 260 12.77 30.72 -9.48
C HIS A 260 11.89 30.70 -10.73
N LYS A 261 12.02 31.69 -11.62
CA LYS A 261 11.24 31.80 -12.87
C LYS A 261 11.31 30.50 -13.68
N TYR A 262 12.49 29.91 -13.80
CA TYR A 262 12.68 28.70 -14.59
C TYR A 262 11.85 27.50 -14.07
N LYS A 263 11.66 27.36 -12.76
CA LYS A 263 10.82 26.29 -12.18
C LYS A 263 9.35 26.51 -12.53
N LEU A 264 8.86 27.74 -12.35
CA LEU A 264 7.49 28.12 -12.73
C LEU A 264 7.24 27.83 -14.22
N MET A 265 8.14 28.29 -15.10
CA MET A 265 8.03 28.12 -16.56
C MET A 265 8.17 26.66 -17.03
N ALA A 266 8.97 25.84 -16.35
CA ALA A 266 9.18 24.44 -16.70
C ALA A 266 7.98 23.56 -16.35
N HIS A 267 7.21 23.93 -15.33
CA HIS A 267 6.13 23.11 -14.78
C HIS A 267 4.71 23.67 -15.01
N SER A 268 4.57 24.87 -15.58
CA SER A 268 3.28 25.49 -15.91
C SER A 268 3.35 26.24 -17.25
N GLU A 269 2.42 25.93 -18.16
CA GLU A 269 2.24 26.66 -19.41
C GLU A 269 1.85 28.12 -19.18
N VAL A 270 1.02 28.37 -18.17
CA VAL A 270 0.55 29.73 -17.79
C VAL A 270 1.71 30.58 -17.31
N PHE A 271 2.55 30.08 -16.38
CA PHE A 271 3.75 30.80 -15.97
C PHE A 271 4.75 30.93 -17.12
N ARG A 272 4.86 29.94 -18.03
CA ARG A 272 5.73 30.06 -19.21
C ARG A 272 5.27 31.15 -20.16
N ALA A 273 3.98 31.25 -20.47
CA ALA A 273 3.43 32.31 -21.31
C ALA A 273 3.61 33.70 -20.67
N MET A 274 3.37 33.81 -19.36
CA MET A 274 3.54 35.03 -18.56
C MET A 274 4.99 35.51 -18.51
N LEU A 275 5.97 34.61 -18.41
CA LEU A 275 7.38 34.97 -18.17
C LEU A 275 8.27 34.96 -19.42
N SER A 276 7.86 34.27 -20.50
CA SER A 276 8.64 34.18 -21.76
C SER A 276 8.81 35.53 -22.49
N HIS A 277 7.98 36.53 -22.21
CA HIS A 277 7.95 37.80 -22.96
C HIS A 277 8.82 38.92 -22.37
N GLY A 278 9.62 38.63 -21.33
CA GLY A 278 10.61 39.55 -20.78
C GLY A 278 10.02 40.90 -20.36
N ASP A 279 10.65 42.00 -20.79
CA ASP A 279 10.27 43.37 -20.39
C ASP A 279 8.88 43.84 -20.89
N MET A 280 8.20 43.06 -21.75
CA MET A 280 6.86 43.40 -22.25
C MET A 280 5.75 43.15 -21.23
N ILE A 281 6.00 42.38 -20.17
CA ILE A 281 5.04 42.03 -19.12
C ILE A 281 5.58 42.51 -17.77
N THR A 282 4.74 43.25 -17.03
CA THR A 282 5.12 43.92 -15.78
C THR A 282 5.70 42.96 -14.75
N GLU A 283 5.07 41.80 -14.56
CA GLU A 283 5.45 40.75 -13.62
C GLU A 283 6.81 40.14 -13.96
N ALA A 284 7.10 39.95 -15.25
CA ALA A 284 8.36 39.42 -15.73
C ALA A 284 9.51 40.44 -15.59
N ARG A 285 9.22 41.73 -15.86
CA ARG A 285 10.12 42.88 -15.72
C ARG A 285 10.47 43.21 -14.27
N GLU A 286 9.46 43.25 -13.39
CA GLU A 286 9.60 43.65 -11.98
C GLU A 286 9.96 42.48 -11.06
N GLY A 287 9.86 41.24 -11.56
CA GLY A 287 10.12 40.03 -10.77
C GLY A 287 9.15 39.90 -9.59
N LEU A 288 7.91 40.36 -9.78
CA LEU A 288 6.86 40.37 -8.75
C LEU A 288 5.52 39.97 -9.39
N LEU A 289 4.92 38.89 -8.89
CA LEU A 289 3.55 38.50 -9.20
C LEU A 289 2.70 38.60 -7.94
N THR A 290 1.52 39.20 -8.03
CA THR A 290 0.55 39.21 -6.93
C THR A 290 -0.54 38.17 -7.17
N ILE A 291 -0.81 37.34 -6.16
CA ILE A 291 -1.91 36.38 -6.12
C ILE A 291 -2.87 36.82 -5.02
N SER A 292 -4.04 37.32 -5.40
CA SER A 292 -5.12 37.77 -4.51
C SER A 292 -6.16 36.69 -4.21
N ASP A 293 -6.29 35.69 -5.08
CA ASP A 293 -7.49 34.86 -5.14
C ASP A 293 -7.41 33.59 -4.27
N PHE A 294 -6.24 33.36 -3.65
CA PHE A 294 -5.93 32.15 -2.88
C PHE A 294 -5.17 32.48 -1.60
N SER A 295 -5.41 31.70 -0.55
CA SER A 295 -4.70 31.85 0.72
C SER A 295 -3.23 31.40 0.62
N GLU A 296 -2.40 31.86 1.57
CA GLU A 296 -0.98 31.50 1.69
C GLU A 296 -0.73 29.98 1.61
N ASN A 297 -1.58 29.18 2.27
CA ASN A 297 -1.47 27.73 2.29
C ASN A 297 -1.67 27.10 0.89
N ILE A 298 -2.63 27.61 0.12
CA ILE A 298 -2.94 27.11 -1.22
C ILE A 298 -1.82 27.45 -2.21
N VAL A 299 -1.30 28.67 -2.14
CA VAL A 299 -0.13 29.09 -2.92
C VAL A 299 1.12 28.29 -2.53
N GLN A 300 1.31 28.00 -1.24
CA GLN A 300 2.40 27.12 -0.79
C GLN A 300 2.24 25.69 -1.34
N ILE A 301 1.05 25.10 -1.33
CA ILE A 301 0.78 23.76 -1.92
C ILE A 301 1.17 23.71 -3.40
N MET A 302 0.78 24.73 -4.17
CA MET A 302 1.15 24.85 -5.58
C MET A 302 2.68 24.93 -5.77
N LEU A 303 3.36 25.73 -4.95
CA LEU A 303 4.81 25.90 -5.05
C LEU A 303 5.58 24.66 -4.59
N GLU A 304 5.16 23.99 -3.52
CA GLU A 304 5.73 22.71 -3.12
C GLU A 304 5.67 21.68 -4.26
N PHE A 305 4.51 21.60 -4.93
CA PHE A 305 4.33 20.73 -6.08
C PHE A 305 5.25 21.09 -7.27
N ILE A 306 5.36 22.37 -7.62
CA ILE A 306 6.24 22.83 -8.73
C ILE A 306 7.71 22.48 -8.47
N TYR A 307 8.18 22.51 -7.23
CA TYR A 307 9.58 22.21 -6.91
C TYR A 307 9.87 20.72 -6.73
N ALA A 308 8.95 19.95 -6.14
CA ALA A 308 9.18 18.58 -5.70
C ALA A 308 8.37 17.50 -6.45
N GLY A 309 7.37 17.88 -7.25
CA GLY A 309 6.35 16.95 -7.78
C GLY A 309 5.48 16.30 -6.68
N ALA A 310 5.52 16.85 -5.46
CA ALA A 310 4.87 16.32 -4.28
C ALA A 310 4.52 17.46 -3.31
N VAL A 311 3.50 17.25 -2.48
CA VAL A 311 3.01 18.21 -1.49
C VAL A 311 3.26 17.66 -0.09
N GLN A 312 3.85 18.47 0.80
CA GLN A 312 4.08 18.08 2.21
C GLN A 312 2.83 18.32 3.05
N SER A 313 2.05 19.35 2.71
CA SER A 313 0.75 19.65 3.32
C SER A 313 -0.31 18.56 3.09
N ASN A 314 -1.10 18.32 4.14
CA ASN A 314 -2.23 17.40 4.11
C ASN A 314 -3.41 18.05 3.38
N ILE A 315 -3.74 17.59 2.16
CA ILE A 315 -4.90 18.11 1.42
C ILE A 315 -6.18 17.51 2.02
N THR A 316 -6.99 18.34 2.66
CA THR A 316 -8.29 17.96 3.23
C THR A 316 -9.44 18.41 2.33
N LEU A 317 -10.66 17.92 2.60
CA LEU A 317 -11.84 18.24 1.78
C LEU A 317 -12.12 19.75 1.76
N GLU A 318 -11.92 20.42 2.89
CA GLU A 318 -12.19 21.85 3.08
C GLU A 318 -11.34 22.73 2.17
N ILE A 319 -10.08 22.35 1.92
CA ILE A 319 -9.14 23.11 1.08
C ILE A 319 -9.02 22.57 -0.35
N ALA A 320 -9.47 21.35 -0.62
CA ALA A 320 -9.31 20.71 -1.92
C ALA A 320 -9.95 21.48 -3.09
N SER A 321 -11.06 22.18 -2.84
CA SER A 321 -11.69 23.06 -3.84
C SER A 321 -10.74 24.18 -4.30
N GLU A 322 -10.07 24.86 -3.37
CA GLU A 322 -9.09 25.90 -3.70
C GLU A 322 -7.82 25.30 -4.34
N VAL A 323 -7.39 24.10 -3.91
CA VAL A 323 -6.24 23.39 -4.52
C VAL A 323 -6.51 23.02 -5.98
N ILE A 324 -7.72 22.56 -6.32
CA ILE A 324 -8.07 22.27 -7.72
C ILE A 324 -8.18 23.57 -8.53
N GLN A 325 -8.79 24.63 -7.97
CA GLN A 325 -8.87 25.93 -8.62
C GLN A 325 -7.51 26.55 -8.93
N ILE A 326 -6.54 26.49 -8.01
CA ILE A 326 -5.18 27.00 -8.28
C ILE A 326 -4.45 26.11 -9.29
N ALA A 327 -4.67 24.79 -9.26
CA ALA A 327 -4.12 23.87 -10.24
C ALA A 327 -4.65 24.16 -11.65
N ASP A 328 -5.96 24.32 -11.81
CA ASP A 328 -6.58 24.67 -13.10
C ASP A 328 -6.18 26.09 -13.56
N LYS A 329 -6.07 27.08 -12.65
CA LYS A 329 -5.65 28.46 -12.98
C LYS A 329 -4.23 28.54 -13.57
N TYR A 330 -3.31 27.69 -13.09
CA TYR A 330 -1.92 27.67 -13.53
C TYR A 330 -1.56 26.47 -14.42
N ASP A 331 -2.57 25.74 -14.94
CA ASP A 331 -2.40 24.58 -15.82
C ASP A 331 -1.46 23.51 -15.24
N LEU A 332 -1.84 22.98 -14.08
CA LEU A 332 -1.12 21.96 -13.30
C LEU A 332 -1.96 20.68 -13.14
N PRO A 333 -2.31 19.95 -14.22
CA PRO A 333 -3.20 18.79 -14.15
C PRO A 333 -2.71 17.72 -13.16
N ALA A 334 -1.40 17.48 -13.07
CA ALA A 334 -0.84 16.52 -12.13
C ALA A 334 -0.96 16.95 -10.64
N LEU A 335 -1.15 18.24 -10.33
CA LEU A 335 -1.50 18.69 -8.97
C LEU A 335 -2.98 18.39 -8.65
N LYS A 336 -3.86 18.54 -9.63
CA LYS A 336 -5.27 18.14 -9.54
C LYS A 336 -5.40 16.64 -9.32
N GLU A 337 -4.72 15.81 -10.11
CA GLU A 337 -4.64 14.36 -9.91
C GLU A 337 -4.09 13.98 -8.53
N LEU A 338 -3.07 14.68 -8.02
CA LEU A 338 -2.53 14.46 -6.67
C LEU A 338 -3.56 14.81 -5.57
N CYS A 339 -4.31 15.90 -5.76
CA CYS A 339 -5.42 16.28 -4.89
C CYS A 339 -6.51 15.19 -4.86
N GLU A 340 -6.93 14.72 -6.02
CA GLU A 340 -7.89 13.60 -6.16
C GLU A 340 -7.39 12.34 -5.46
N GLN A 341 -6.13 11.95 -5.68
CA GLN A 341 -5.54 10.77 -5.05
C GLN A 341 -5.47 10.88 -3.51
N GLN A 342 -5.18 12.07 -2.97
CA GLN A 342 -5.23 12.30 -1.52
C GLN A 342 -6.65 12.18 -0.96
N LEU A 343 -7.66 12.69 -1.67
CA LEU A 343 -9.06 12.58 -1.25
C LEU A 343 -9.57 11.14 -1.36
N ILE A 344 -9.26 10.41 -2.43
CA ILE A 344 -9.60 8.97 -2.58
C ILE A 344 -9.05 8.17 -1.39
N ASN A 345 -7.79 8.39 -1.00
CA ASN A 345 -7.15 7.69 0.12
C ASN A 345 -7.75 8.03 1.50
N LYS A 346 -8.48 9.14 1.61
CA LYS A 346 -9.15 9.61 2.85
C LYS A 346 -10.67 9.45 2.79
N MET A 347 -11.20 8.91 1.71
CA MET A 347 -12.63 8.78 1.48
C MET A 347 -13.21 7.69 2.38
N THR A 348 -14.33 8.02 2.99
CA THR A 348 -15.11 7.14 3.87
C THR A 348 -16.57 7.18 3.44
N VAL A 349 -17.40 6.27 3.95
CA VAL A 349 -18.84 6.31 3.65
C VAL A 349 -19.51 7.56 4.22
N ASP A 350 -18.92 8.20 5.25
CA ASP A 350 -19.51 9.36 5.90
C ASP A 350 -19.28 10.68 5.13
N ASN A 351 -18.19 10.81 4.37
CA ASN A 351 -17.88 11.99 3.54
C ASN A 351 -18.00 11.75 2.02
N VAL A 352 -18.34 10.53 1.56
CA VAL A 352 -18.40 10.19 0.12
C VAL A 352 -19.30 11.10 -0.72
N LEU A 353 -20.39 11.62 -0.14
CA LEU A 353 -21.31 12.50 -0.86
C LEU A 353 -20.72 13.90 -1.05
N GLU A 354 -20.02 14.42 -0.06
CA GLU A 354 -19.33 15.71 -0.14
C GLU A 354 -18.13 15.62 -1.10
N CYS A 355 -17.39 14.50 -1.08
CA CYS A 355 -16.37 14.19 -2.08
C CYS A 355 -16.97 14.13 -3.50
N ALA A 356 -18.13 13.51 -3.69
CA ALA A 356 -18.78 13.41 -4.99
C ALA A 356 -19.23 14.78 -5.53
N GLU A 357 -19.77 15.65 -4.67
CA GLU A 357 -20.17 17.01 -5.05
C GLU A 357 -18.97 17.88 -5.39
N LEU A 358 -17.88 17.80 -4.61
CA LEU A 358 -16.62 18.45 -4.94
C LEU A 358 -16.12 17.95 -6.29
N ALA A 359 -16.13 16.63 -6.53
CA ALA A 359 -15.62 16.05 -7.75
C ALA A 359 -16.42 16.42 -9.01
N ASP A 360 -17.75 16.42 -8.91
CA ASP A 360 -18.67 16.87 -9.98
C ASP A 360 -18.50 18.37 -10.27
N SER A 361 -18.29 19.20 -9.24
CA SER A 361 -18.13 20.65 -9.40
C SER A 361 -16.81 21.09 -10.06
N HIS A 362 -15.76 20.27 -9.96
CA HIS A 362 -14.42 20.56 -10.47
C HIS A 362 -13.98 19.71 -11.68
N ASN A 363 -14.88 18.87 -12.23
CA ASN A 363 -14.54 17.86 -13.22
C ASN A 363 -13.31 17.00 -12.80
N ALA A 364 -13.34 16.51 -11.56
CA ALA A 364 -12.31 15.62 -10.99
C ALA A 364 -12.75 14.16 -11.20
N GLU A 365 -12.40 13.61 -12.37
CA GLU A 365 -12.99 12.37 -12.88
C GLU A 365 -12.59 11.13 -12.07
N HIS A 366 -11.34 11.03 -11.61
CA HIS A 366 -10.85 9.88 -10.85
C HIS A 366 -11.47 9.84 -9.46
N LEU A 367 -11.60 10.99 -8.79
CA LEU A 367 -12.30 11.10 -7.51
C LEU A 367 -13.78 10.75 -7.68
N LEU A 368 -14.45 11.26 -8.74
CA LEU A 368 -15.87 11.00 -8.98
C LEU A 368 -16.14 9.52 -9.25
N GLU A 369 -15.31 8.85 -10.06
CA GLU A 369 -15.43 7.40 -10.30
C GLU A 369 -15.33 6.60 -8.99
N ASN A 370 -14.34 6.92 -8.16
CA ASN A 370 -14.17 6.26 -6.86
C ASN A 370 -15.36 6.54 -5.92
N CYS A 371 -15.87 7.78 -5.87
CA CYS A 371 -17.07 8.11 -5.10
C CYS A 371 -18.29 7.29 -5.55
N LEU A 372 -18.49 7.14 -6.85
CA LEU A 372 -19.59 6.38 -7.45
C LEU A 372 -19.51 4.89 -7.10
N ILE A 373 -18.31 4.29 -7.15
CA ILE A 373 -18.07 2.90 -6.73
C ILE A 373 -18.35 2.73 -5.23
N THR A 374 -17.82 3.61 -4.38
CA THR A 374 -18.03 3.56 -2.93
C THR A 374 -19.50 3.74 -2.56
N CYS A 375 -20.23 4.61 -3.25
CA CYS A 375 -21.68 4.78 -3.09
C CYS A 375 -22.44 3.50 -3.44
N ALA A 376 -22.13 2.85 -4.56
CA ALA A 376 -22.79 1.61 -4.98
C ALA A 376 -22.56 0.45 -3.99
N GLN A 377 -21.32 0.30 -3.50
CA GLN A 377 -20.97 -0.69 -2.49
C GLN A 377 -21.70 -0.47 -1.15
N ASN A 378 -22.01 0.77 -0.80
CA ASN A 378 -22.60 1.16 0.49
C ASN A 378 -24.05 1.69 0.41
N ARG A 379 -24.75 1.42 -0.70
CA ARG A 379 -26.08 1.96 -1.08
C ARG A 379 -27.09 2.15 0.07
N GLN A 380 -27.28 1.15 0.94
CA GLN A 380 -28.25 1.23 2.04
C GLN A 380 -27.88 2.28 3.09
N ARG A 381 -26.58 2.42 3.41
CA ARG A 381 -26.09 3.45 4.33
C ARG A 381 -26.18 4.83 3.68
N VAL A 382 -25.71 4.95 2.45
CA VAL A 382 -25.69 6.22 1.70
C VAL A 382 -27.10 6.80 1.53
N ILE A 383 -28.07 6.01 1.07
CA ILE A 383 -29.46 6.47 0.89
C ILE A 383 -30.11 6.91 2.22
N GLY A 384 -29.66 6.35 3.35
CA GLY A 384 -30.13 6.70 4.69
C GLY A 384 -29.45 7.93 5.32
N MET A 385 -28.42 8.51 4.70
CA MET A 385 -27.72 9.69 5.24
C MET A 385 -28.51 10.98 5.02
N GLN A 386 -28.43 11.92 5.96
CA GLN A 386 -29.01 13.26 5.80
C GLN A 386 -28.44 13.99 4.57
N GLY A 387 -27.13 13.83 4.31
CA GLY A 387 -26.48 14.37 3.12
C GLY A 387 -27.08 13.87 1.81
N TRP A 388 -27.66 12.66 1.76
CA TRP A 388 -28.35 12.16 0.56
C TRP A 388 -29.68 12.90 0.30
N VAL A 389 -30.35 13.35 1.36
CA VAL A 389 -31.55 14.18 1.23
C VAL A 389 -31.18 15.56 0.67
N GLN A 390 -30.12 16.18 1.21
CA GLN A 390 -29.61 17.47 0.77
C GLN A 390 -29.07 17.43 -0.68
N LEU A 391 -28.32 16.39 -1.03
CA LEU A 391 -27.77 16.19 -2.38
C LEU A 391 -28.87 16.10 -3.45
N LYS A 392 -30.00 15.42 -3.17
CA LYS A 392 -31.16 15.37 -4.09
C LYS A 392 -31.72 16.75 -4.41
N GLU A 393 -31.69 17.67 -3.45
CA GLU A 393 -32.20 19.03 -3.60
C GLU A 393 -31.16 19.93 -4.26
N ARG A 394 -29.88 19.80 -3.89
CA ARG A 394 -28.77 20.64 -4.39
C ARG A 394 -28.29 20.24 -5.79
N ASN A 395 -28.11 18.95 -6.07
CA ASN A 395 -27.64 18.46 -7.37
C ASN A 395 -28.39 17.17 -7.80
N PRO A 396 -29.60 17.32 -8.37
CA PRO A 396 -30.37 16.18 -8.90
C PRO A 396 -29.64 15.39 -10.01
N LYS A 397 -28.76 16.04 -10.77
CA LYS A 397 -28.01 15.38 -11.87
C LYS A 397 -26.98 14.41 -11.32
N LEU A 398 -26.16 14.84 -10.37
CA LEU A 398 -25.20 13.98 -9.67
C LEU A 398 -25.93 12.88 -8.89
N THR A 399 -27.05 13.19 -8.25
CA THR A 399 -27.91 12.18 -7.61
C THR A 399 -28.31 11.08 -8.60
N ASN A 400 -28.80 11.46 -9.78
CA ASN A 400 -29.19 10.49 -10.82
C ASN A 400 -27.98 9.68 -11.30
N LYS A 401 -26.83 10.30 -11.53
CA LYS A 401 -25.57 9.61 -11.89
C LYS A 401 -25.16 8.57 -10.83
N ILE A 402 -25.29 8.91 -9.55
CA ILE A 402 -25.04 7.99 -8.43
C ILE A 402 -26.07 6.85 -8.42
N LEU A 403 -27.37 7.14 -8.59
CA LEU A 403 -28.43 6.14 -8.64
C LEU A 403 -28.28 5.18 -9.83
N GLU A 404 -27.95 5.70 -11.01
CA GLU A 404 -27.65 4.92 -12.21
C GLU A 404 -26.48 3.96 -11.92
N GLN A 405 -25.39 4.42 -11.30
CA GLN A 405 -24.28 3.53 -10.93
C GLN A 405 -24.67 2.49 -9.88
N MET A 406 -25.45 2.88 -8.85
CA MET A 406 -26.00 1.94 -7.85
C MET A 406 -26.86 0.84 -8.47
N VAL A 407 -27.58 1.16 -9.56
CA VAL A 407 -28.44 0.25 -10.31
C VAL A 407 -27.64 -0.62 -11.27
N MET A 408 -26.69 -0.06 -12.01
CA MET A 408 -25.83 -0.81 -12.94
C MET A 408 -24.96 -1.84 -12.21
N LEU A 409 -24.38 -1.47 -11.07
CA LEU A 409 -23.67 -2.40 -10.17
C LEU A 409 -24.63 -3.26 -9.31
N GLY A 410 -25.95 -3.06 -9.46
CA GLY A 410 -27.00 -3.84 -8.83
C GLY A 410 -27.56 -4.98 -9.70
N PHE A 411 -27.25 -5.01 -11.01
CA PHE A 411 -27.76 -6.02 -11.94
C PHE A 411 -26.92 -7.30 -12.00
N ASP A 412 -26.71 -7.93 -10.84
CA ASP A 412 -26.62 -9.40 -10.80
C ASP A 412 -28.02 -9.96 -11.09
N THR A 413 -28.35 -10.14 -12.37
CA THR A 413 -29.66 -10.64 -12.79
C THR A 413 -29.81 -12.14 -12.54
N THR A 414 -30.06 -12.56 -11.30
CA THR A 414 -30.86 -13.78 -11.01
C THR A 414 -31.44 -13.77 -9.59
N SER A 415 -32.74 -13.50 -9.49
CA SER A 415 -33.58 -13.98 -8.38
C SER A 415 -35.02 -14.15 -8.87
N PRO A 416 -35.45 -15.37 -9.24
CA PRO A 416 -36.85 -15.66 -9.50
C PRO A 416 -37.66 -15.51 -8.19
N PRO A 417 -38.95 -15.16 -8.27
CA PRO A 417 -39.76 -14.89 -7.07
C PRO A 417 -39.92 -16.14 -6.19
N ILE A 418 -39.85 -15.92 -4.88
CA ILE A 418 -40.01 -16.95 -3.85
C ILE A 418 -41.38 -17.63 -4.01
N LYS A 419 -41.39 -18.91 -4.40
CA LYS A 419 -42.60 -19.74 -4.34
C LYS A 419 -43.00 -19.93 -2.87
N LYS A 420 -44.15 -19.38 -2.48
CA LYS A 420 -44.79 -19.70 -1.20
C LYS A 420 -45.01 -21.22 -1.12
N SER A 421 -44.43 -21.88 -0.13
CA SER A 421 -44.71 -23.28 0.15
C SER A 421 -46.15 -23.43 0.65
N ARG A 422 -46.84 -24.50 0.24
CA ARG A 422 -48.10 -24.90 0.87
C ARG A 422 -47.81 -25.37 2.31
N PRO A 423 -48.69 -25.10 3.29
CA PRO A 423 -48.60 -25.73 4.61
C PRO A 423 -48.78 -27.25 4.47
N ALA A 424 -48.03 -28.01 5.26
CA ALA A 424 -48.14 -29.46 5.30
C ALA A 424 -49.51 -29.88 5.87
N GLN A 425 -50.11 -30.93 5.30
CA GLN A 425 -51.26 -31.58 5.91
C GLN A 425 -50.82 -32.33 7.17
N VAL A 426 -51.53 -32.10 8.27
CA VAL A 426 -51.39 -32.86 9.50
C VAL A 426 -52.07 -34.22 9.31
N PRO A 427 -51.46 -35.36 9.68
CA PRO A 427 -52.15 -36.65 9.64
C PRO A 427 -53.33 -36.65 10.62
N LEU A 428 -54.47 -37.21 10.22
CA LEU A 428 -55.51 -37.55 11.18
C LEU A 428 -54.97 -38.60 12.16
N VAL A 429 -55.30 -38.42 13.43
CA VAL A 429 -55.24 -39.49 14.43
C VAL A 429 -56.58 -40.19 14.39
N ASP A 430 -56.59 -41.49 14.10
CA ASP A 430 -57.81 -42.30 14.17
C ASP A 430 -58.30 -42.38 15.62
N ILE A 431 -59.60 -42.19 15.79
CA ILE A 431 -60.38 -42.39 17.03
C ILE A 431 -61.47 -43.40 16.68
N ILE A 432 -62.02 -44.11 17.69
CA ILE A 432 -63.08 -45.14 17.63
C ILE A 432 -62.48 -46.54 17.37
N ASP A 433 -62.66 -47.57 18.22
CA ASP A 433 -63.31 -47.70 19.54
C ASP A 433 -62.50 -48.69 20.41
#